data_AF-A0A7L4IG81-F1
#
_entry.id   AF-A0A7L4IG81-F1
#
_cell.length_a   1.000
_cell.length_b   1.000
_cell.length_c   1.000
_cell.angle_alpha   90.00
_cell.angle_beta   90.00
_cell.angle_gamma   90.00
#
_symmetry.space_group_name_H-M   'P 1'
#
loop_
_entity.id
_entity.type
_entity.pdbx_description
1 polymer ?
#
loop_
_entity_poly.entity_id
_entity_poly.type
_entity_poly.pdbx_seq_one_letter_code
_entity_poly.pdbx_strand_id
1 'polypeptide(L)'
;LCFVSSDQEKVSDYEMKLMDLDVEQLGIPEQEYSCVVKMPSAEFARICRDLSHIGDAVVISCAKDGVKFSANGELGNGNIKLSQTSNVDKEEEAVS
;
A
#
# COMPACT_ATOMS: atom_id res chain seq x y z
N LEU A 1 24.37 7.83 -4.18
CA LEU A 1 23.91 6.43 -4.06
C LEU A 1 24.61 5.62 -5.14
N CYS A 2 25.34 4.56 -4.79
CA CYS A 2 26.08 3.73 -5.74
C CYS A 2 25.38 2.36 -5.85
N PHE A 3 24.92 2.00 -7.04
CA PHE A 3 24.34 0.69 -7.34
C PHE A 3 25.35 -0.10 -8.18
N VAL A 4 25.69 -1.32 -7.74
CA VAL A 4 26.64 -2.19 -8.45
C VAL A 4 25.88 -3.39 -9.01
N SER A 5 25.94 -3.58 -10.32
CA SER A 5 25.49 -4.79 -11.02
C SER A 5 26.68 -5.74 -11.19
N SER A 6 26.40 -7.04 -11.30
CA SER A 6 27.39 -8.14 -11.35
C SER A 6 28.33 -8.10 -12.57
N ASP A 7 28.04 -7.29 -13.59
CA ASP A 7 28.99 -6.94 -14.65
C ASP A 7 29.82 -5.71 -14.23
N GLN A 8 31.05 -5.98 -13.78
CA GLN A 8 31.99 -5.02 -13.18
C GLN A 8 32.56 -3.95 -14.16
N GLU A 9 31.89 -3.63 -15.27
CA GLU A 9 32.38 -2.67 -16.27
C GLU A 9 31.67 -1.31 -16.28
N LYS A 10 30.58 -1.13 -15.51
CA LYS A 10 29.81 0.11 -15.56
C LYS A 10 30.02 0.99 -14.33
N VAL A 11 30.79 2.07 -14.51
CA VAL A 11 30.83 3.21 -13.59
C VAL A 11 29.91 4.30 -14.13
N SER A 12 29.07 4.89 -13.28
CA SER A 12 28.19 5.99 -13.66
C SER A 12 28.16 7.04 -12.57
N ASP A 13 28.72 8.21 -12.87
CA ASP A 13 28.75 9.37 -11.99
C ASP A 13 27.59 10.30 -12.31
N TYR A 14 26.82 10.66 -11.28
CA TYR A 14 25.68 11.56 -11.38
C TYR A 14 25.84 12.70 -10.39
N GLU A 15 25.84 13.92 -10.90
CA GLU A 15 25.82 15.15 -10.10
C GLU A 15 24.47 15.85 -10.31
N MET A 16 23.78 16.17 -9.21
CA MET A 16 22.54 16.95 -9.22
C MET A 16 22.65 18.12 -8.25
N LYS A 17 22.25 19.30 -8.72
CA LYS A 17 22.17 20.49 -7.87
C LYS A 17 20.92 20.41 -6.99
N LEU A 18 21.10 20.80 -5.73
CA LEU A 18 19.99 20.93 -4.79
C LEU A 18 19.18 22.20 -5.09
N MET A 19 17.90 22.16 -4.72
CA MET A 19 17.00 23.30 -4.74
C MET A 19 16.72 23.73 -3.32
N ASP A 20 16.61 25.04 -3.11
CA ASP A 20 16.08 25.58 -1.86
C ASP A 20 14.56 25.53 -1.93
N LEU A 21 13.95 24.82 -1.00
CA LEU A 21 12.50 24.63 -0.94
C LEU A 21 12.02 25.15 0.40
N ASP A 22 11.10 26.11 0.36
CA ASP A 22 10.36 26.56 1.53
C ASP A 22 9.36 25.47 1.92
N VAL A 23 9.76 24.59 2.84
CA VAL A 23 8.92 23.49 3.34
C VAL A 23 8.26 23.90 4.65
N GLU A 24 6.94 24.04 4.63
CA GLU A 24 6.16 24.09 5.86
C GLU A 24 6.01 22.68 6.44
N GLN A 25 6.46 22.48 7.69
CA GLN A 25 6.30 21.20 8.38
C GLN A 25 4.90 21.10 8.98
N LEU A 26 4.07 20.22 8.41
CA LEU A 26 2.81 19.83 9.02
C LEU A 26 3.08 18.75 10.09
N GLY A 27 2.59 19.00 11.30
CA GLY A 27 2.61 18.01 12.38
C GLY A 27 1.57 16.91 12.15
N ILE A 28 1.94 15.66 12.40
CA ILE A 28 1.01 14.52 12.40
C ILE A 28 0.45 14.38 13.82
N PRO A 29 -0.86 14.53 14.04
CA PRO A 29 -1.46 14.34 15.36
C PRO A 29 -1.50 12.85 15.73
N GLU A 30 -1.46 12.57 17.03
CA GLU A 30 -1.81 11.25 17.53
C GLU A 30 -3.33 11.05 17.42
N GLN A 31 -3.74 9.92 16.85
CA GLN A 31 -5.14 9.58 16.66
C GLN A 31 -5.37 8.09 16.95
N GLU A 32 -6.44 7.80 17.68
CA GLU A 32 -6.91 6.42 17.84
C GLU A 32 -7.70 5.99 16.60
N TYR A 33 -7.28 4.88 15.99
CA TYR A 33 -7.94 4.31 14.84
C TYR A 33 -8.91 3.20 15.26
N SER A 34 -10.10 3.19 14.65
CA SER A 34 -11.10 2.14 14.91
C SER A 34 -10.65 0.74 14.47
N CYS A 35 -9.71 0.66 13.53
CA CYS A 35 -9.12 -0.60 13.06
C CYS A 35 -7.73 -0.39 12.44
N VAL A 36 -6.87 -1.40 12.57
CA VAL A 36 -5.57 -1.47 11.89
C VAL A 36 -5.51 -2.79 11.13
N VAL A 37 -5.27 -2.74 9.82
CA VAL A 37 -5.18 -3.93 8.97
C VAL A 37 -3.75 -4.09 8.48
N LYS A 38 -3.11 -5.20 8.83
CA LYS A 38 -1.79 -5.61 8.31
C LYS A 38 -2.02 -6.59 7.15
N MET A 39 -1.46 -6.33 5.98
CA MET A 39 -1.53 -7.22 4.81
C MET A 39 -0.31 -7.02 3.90
N PRO A 40 0.01 -7.97 3.01
CA PRO A 40 1.06 -7.79 2.01
C PRO A 40 0.78 -6.58 1.11
N SER A 41 1.78 -5.70 0.95
CA SER A 41 1.66 -4.48 0.13
C SER A 41 1.38 -4.80 -1.34
N ALA A 42 1.90 -5.92 -1.84
CA ALA A 42 1.63 -6.42 -3.18
C ALA A 42 0.15 -6.72 -3.40
N GLU A 43 -0.51 -7.33 -2.40
CA GLU A 43 -1.93 -7.66 -2.47
C GLU A 43 -2.79 -6.39 -2.40
N PHE A 44 -2.48 -5.46 -1.49
CA PHE A 44 -3.18 -4.17 -1.43
C PHE A 44 -3.05 -3.40 -2.76
N ALA A 45 -1.84 -3.34 -3.32
CA ALA A 45 -1.60 -2.66 -4.59
C ALA A 45 -2.31 -3.35 -5.76
N ARG A 46 -2.46 -4.67 -5.74
CA ARG A 46 -3.26 -5.42 -6.71
C ARG A 46 -4.75 -5.08 -6.59
N ILE A 47 -5.30 -5.10 -5.38
CA ILE A 47 -6.69 -4.73 -5.09
C ILE A 47 -7.00 -3.33 -5.61
N CYS A 48 -6.14 -2.35 -5.36
CA CYS A 48 -6.32 -0.99 -5.86
C CYS A 48 -6.34 -0.94 -7.40
N ARG A 49 -5.42 -1.63 -8.08
CA ARG A 49 -5.39 -1.68 -9.56
C ARG A 49 -6.64 -2.35 -10.11
N ASP A 50 -7.01 -3.51 -9.58
CA ASP A 50 -8.16 -4.30 -10.04
C ASP A 50 -9.46 -3.49 -9.91
N LEU A 51 -9.67 -2.82 -8.77
CA LEU A 51 -10.87 -2.01 -8.54
C LEU A 51 -10.86 -0.67 -9.28
N SER A 52 -9.69 -0.10 -9.59
CA SER A 52 -9.60 1.14 -10.38
C SER A 52 -10.12 1.00 -11.82
N HIS A 53 -10.12 -0.23 -12.36
CA HIS A 53 -10.75 -0.52 -13.65
C HIS A 53 -12.29 -0.53 -13.59
N ILE A 54 -12.87 -0.58 -12.38
CA ILE A 54 -14.32 -0.67 -12.16
C ILE A 54 -14.89 0.70 -11.83
N GLY A 55 -14.26 1.47 -10.94
CA GLY A 55 -14.72 2.80 -10.58
C GLY A 55 -13.68 3.65 -9.88
N ASP A 56 -13.95 4.96 -9.79
CA ASP A 56 -13.02 5.96 -9.27
C ASP A 56 -12.88 5.95 -7.75
N ALA A 57 -13.85 5.34 -7.05
CA ALA A 57 -13.89 5.29 -5.60
C ALA A 57 -13.92 3.86 -5.08
N VAL A 58 -13.05 3.59 -4.09
CA VAL A 58 -13.00 2.32 -3.37
C VAL A 58 -13.52 2.53 -1.94
N VAL A 59 -14.54 1.77 -1.57
CA VAL A 59 -15.05 1.70 -0.20
C VAL A 59 -14.32 0.57 0.53
N ILE A 60 -13.69 0.90 1.66
CA ILE A 60 -13.01 -0.05 2.54
C ILE A 60 -13.87 -0.22 3.80
N SER A 61 -14.33 -1.43 4.06
CA SER A 61 -15.12 -1.76 5.24
C SER A 61 -14.44 -2.86 6.05
N CYS A 62 -14.20 -2.57 7.33
CA CYS A 62 -13.64 -3.54 8.27
C CYS A 62 -14.75 -4.07 9.17
N ALA A 63 -14.86 -5.39 9.26
CA ALA A 63 -15.80 -6.11 10.11
C ALA A 63 -15.08 -7.25 10.84
N LYS A 64 -15.79 -7.91 11.76
CA LYS A 64 -15.21 -9.01 12.57
C LYS A 64 -14.69 -10.18 11.73
N ASP A 65 -15.24 -10.36 10.54
CA ASP A 65 -14.93 -11.45 9.63
C ASP A 65 -13.89 -11.08 8.55
N GLY A 66 -13.34 -9.86 8.59
CA GLY A 66 -12.27 -9.41 7.71
C GLY A 66 -12.43 -8.00 7.18
N VAL A 67 -11.65 -7.70 6.13
CA VAL A 67 -11.70 -6.43 5.39
C VAL A 67 -12.34 -6.65 4.01
N LYS A 68 -13.20 -5.72 3.60
CA LYS A 68 -13.88 -5.71 2.31
C LYS A 68 -13.51 -4.46 1.54
N PHE A 69 -13.13 -4.63 0.28
CA PHE A 69 -12.89 -3.58 -0.70
C PHE A 69 -13.97 -3.67 -1.78
N SER A 70 -14.66 -2.57 -2.04
CA SER A 70 -15.69 -2.53 -3.08
C SER A 70 -15.61 -1.26 -3.91
N ALA A 71 -15.83 -1.41 -5.22
CA ALA A 71 -15.96 -0.30 -6.14
C ALA A 71 -17.18 -0.52 -7.03
N ASN A 72 -17.89 0.55 -7.33
CA ASN A 72 -19.04 0.53 -8.22
C ASN A 72 -18.77 1.51 -9.36
N GLY A 73 -19.06 1.11 -10.59
CA GLY A 73 -19.02 1.99 -11.76
C GLY A 73 -20.05 1.59 -12.80
N GLU A 74 -19.99 2.26 -13.96
CA GLU A 74 -20.99 2.14 -15.01
C GLU A 74 -21.07 0.72 -15.60
N LEU A 75 -19.91 0.06 -15.73
CA LEU A 75 -19.79 -1.26 -16.34
C LEU A 75 -20.01 -2.42 -15.35
N GLY A 76 -20.11 -2.14 -14.05
CA GLY A 76 -20.36 -3.16 -13.04
C GLY A 76 -19.83 -2.82 -11.64
N ASN A 77 -19.85 -3.84 -10.79
CA ASN A 77 -19.43 -3.74 -9.40
C ASN A 77 -18.31 -4.74 -9.11
N GLY A 78 -17.32 -4.32 -8.32
CA GLY A 78 -16.21 -5.13 -7.84
C GLY A 78 -16.28 -5.30 -6.32
N ASN A 79 -16.02 -6.51 -5.85
CA ASN A 79 -15.97 -6.80 -4.43
C ASN A 79 -14.87 -7.82 -4.11
N ILE A 80 -13.95 -7.44 -3.22
CA ILE A 80 -12.86 -8.28 -2.73
C ILE A 80 -12.95 -8.33 -1.21
N LYS A 81 -12.96 -9.54 -0.63
CA LYS A 81 -13.02 -9.74 0.81
C LYS A 81 -11.84 -10.60 1.25
N LEU A 82 -11.10 -10.11 2.24
CA LEU A 82 -10.01 -10.84 2.88
C LEU A 82 -10.41 -11.18 4.30
N SER A 83 -10.47 -12.47 4.61
CA SER A 83 -10.74 -12.97 5.95
C SER A 83 -9.43 -13.15 6.72
N GLN A 84 -9.48 -12.97 8.04
CA GLN A 84 -8.33 -13.22 8.90
C GLN A 84 -8.04 -14.73 8.93
N THR A 85 -6.88 -15.15 8.41
CA THR A 85 -6.39 -16.51 8.55
C THR A 85 -5.68 -16.62 9.90
N SER A 86 -6.19 -17.45 10.79
CA SER A 86 -5.72 -17.58 12.17
C SER A 86 -4.24 -17.99 12.24
N ASN A 87 -3.38 -17.06 12.67
CA ASN A 87 -2.32 -17.32 13.66
C ASN A 87 -1.82 -15.98 14.23
N VAL A 88 -2.38 -15.59 15.38
CA VAL A 88 -2.14 -14.29 16.03
C VAL A 88 -0.83 -14.30 16.85
N ASP A 89 -0.17 -15.46 17.00
CA ASP A 89 0.99 -15.63 17.88
C ASP A 89 2.37 -15.48 17.19
N LYS A 90 2.41 -15.15 15.89
CA LYS A 90 3.66 -14.89 15.17
C LYS A 90 3.54 -13.68 14.27
N GLU A 91 3.65 -12.49 14.87
CA GLU A 91 3.60 -11.21 14.14
C GLU A 91 4.70 -11.06 13.06
N GLU A 92 5.77 -11.87 13.11
CA GLU A 92 6.87 -11.86 12.14
C GLU A 92 6.68 -12.76 10.90
N GLU A 93 5.79 -13.77 10.92
CA GLU A 93 5.68 -14.75 9.81
C GLU A 93 4.46 -14.53 8.89
N ALA A 94 3.53 -13.64 9.25
CA ALA A 94 2.25 -13.50 8.53
C ALA A 94 2.28 -12.50 7.36
N VAL A 95 3.39 -11.77 7.16
CA VAL A 95 3.55 -10.83 6.06
C VAL A 95 4.91 -11.08 5.40
N SER A 96 4.93 -12.02 4.46
CA SER A 96 6.03 -12.23 3.50
C SER A 96 5.43 -12.42 2.11
#